data_AF-A0A8C9EYC0-F1
#
_entry.id   AF-A0A8C9EYC0-F1
#
_cell.length_a   1.000
_cell.length_b   1.000
_cell.length_c   1.000
_cell.angle_alpha   90.00
_cell.angle_beta   90.00
_cell.angle_gamma   90.00
#
_symmetry.space_group_name_H-M   'P 1'
#
loop_
_entity.id
_entity.type
_entity.pdbx_description
1 polymer ?
#
loop_
_entity_poly.entity_id
_entity_poly.type
_entity_poly.pdbx_seq_one_letter_code
_entity_poly.pdbx_strand_id
1 'polypeptide(L)'
;MDVCSEAAGRYPSNYNAWSHRIWVLQNVGKLTTKILLDELSSTKYWVSMHVSDHSGFHYRQFLLKSLIGRTVNDDNTLVQNQMGNEQNSSLQTEEECEGAEAVCVEEQSVDIPRYLEEELDFCTDLIDTYPGHETLWCHRRRVFYLQHHLTNRLPLLSVVGSSVDSSDETLHNSHPNPATGHMAQAMDVDGLNESSSKQGYTQETKRLKRAPMQDSFGPEMEYRFIDKVLSTCRDVDQARFATAYRKWLVTFLGQ
;
A
#
# COMPACT_ATOMS: atom_id res chain seq x y z
N MET A 1 13.36 -5.22 26.49
CA MET A 1 14.40 -5.37 25.44
C MET A 1 15.74 -4.73 25.84
N ASP A 2 15.88 -4.24 27.07
CA ASP A 2 16.94 -3.29 27.45
C ASP A 2 18.35 -3.90 27.43
N VAL A 3 18.50 -5.16 27.80
CA VAL A 3 19.78 -5.89 27.75
C VAL A 3 20.34 -5.94 26.32
N CYS A 4 19.47 -6.14 25.31
CA CYS A 4 19.90 -6.15 23.91
C CYS A 4 20.33 -4.74 23.46
N SER A 5 19.59 -3.70 23.85
CA SER A 5 19.95 -2.31 23.56
C SER A 5 21.29 -1.95 24.19
N GLU A 6 21.50 -2.30 25.46
CA GLU A 6 22.76 -2.02 26.17
C GLU A 6 23.94 -2.78 25.54
N ALA A 7 23.75 -4.03 25.13
CA ALA A 7 24.76 -4.81 24.41
C ALA A 7 25.07 -4.23 23.02
N ALA A 8 24.06 -3.72 22.31
CA ALA A 8 24.25 -3.04 21.03
C ALA A 8 25.04 -1.72 21.17
N GLY A 9 24.87 -1.01 22.29
CA GLY A 9 25.58 0.25 22.55
C GLY A 9 27.07 0.08 22.87
N ARG A 10 27.48 -1.12 23.28
CA ARG A 10 28.88 -1.43 23.63
C ARG A 10 29.75 -1.80 22.43
N TYR A 11 29.15 -2.27 21.34
CA TYR A 11 29.86 -2.73 20.16
C TYR A 11 29.13 -2.29 18.88
N PRO A 12 29.80 -1.55 17.96
CA PRO A 12 29.20 -1.15 16.70
C PRO A 12 28.68 -2.35 15.91
N SER A 13 27.46 -2.25 15.39
CA SER A 13 26.81 -3.32 14.62
C SER A 13 26.82 -4.69 15.30
N ASN A 14 26.53 -4.75 16.61
CA ASN A 14 26.48 -5.99 17.38
C ASN A 14 25.37 -6.94 16.89
N TYR A 15 25.72 -7.76 15.90
CA TYR A 15 24.80 -8.71 15.27
C TYR A 15 24.17 -9.69 16.27
N ASN A 16 24.92 -10.13 17.28
CA ASN A 16 24.42 -11.08 18.28
C ASN A 16 23.32 -10.47 19.15
N ALA A 17 23.48 -9.21 19.57
CA ALA A 17 22.47 -8.50 20.35
C ALA A 17 21.15 -8.35 19.57
N TRP A 18 21.25 -7.90 18.32
CA TRP A 18 20.08 -7.72 17.45
C TRP A 18 19.43 -9.07 17.04
N SER A 19 20.23 -10.10 16.77
CA SER A 19 19.72 -11.44 16.45
C SER A 19 19.02 -12.08 17.65
N HIS A 20 19.56 -11.91 18.85
CA HIS A 20 18.88 -12.36 20.06
C HIS A 20 17.58 -11.60 20.29
N ARG A 21 17.55 -10.29 20.02
CA ARG A 21 16.33 -9.48 20.08
C ARG A 21 15.23 -10.01 19.13
N ILE A 22 15.60 -10.38 17.90
CA ILE A 22 14.70 -11.07 16.95
C ILE A 22 14.18 -12.37 17.53
N TRP A 23 15.08 -13.20 18.08
CA TRP A 23 14.71 -14.49 18.67
C TRP A 23 13.69 -14.32 19.82
N VAL A 24 13.87 -13.31 20.68
CA VAL A 24 12.93 -13.00 21.76
C VAL A 24 11.56 -12.62 21.19
N LEU A 25 11.51 -11.79 20.15
CA LEU A 25 10.23 -11.44 19.50
C LEU A 25 9.51 -12.63 18.89
N GLN A 26 10.24 -13.55 18.26
CA GLN A 26 9.67 -14.75 17.66
C GLN A 26 9.16 -15.75 18.71
N ASN A 27 9.96 -16.01 19.74
CA ASN A 27 9.71 -17.12 20.65
C ASN A 27 8.91 -16.72 21.88
N VAL A 28 9.16 -15.54 22.42
CA VAL A 28 8.50 -15.02 23.63
C VAL A 28 7.38 -14.06 23.25
N GLY A 29 7.67 -13.07 22.40
CA GLY A 29 6.70 -12.04 22.01
C GLY A 29 5.65 -12.48 20.97
N LYS A 30 5.81 -13.69 20.40
CA LYS A 30 4.93 -14.28 19.37
C LYS A 30 4.60 -13.36 18.19
N LEU A 31 5.48 -12.40 17.92
CA LEU A 31 5.32 -11.40 16.87
C LEU A 31 3.94 -10.72 16.91
N THR A 32 3.39 -10.37 18.08
CA THR A 32 2.10 -9.66 18.11
C THR A 32 2.24 -8.30 17.45
N THR A 33 1.20 -7.86 16.72
CA THR A 33 1.16 -6.57 16.02
C THR A 33 1.56 -5.42 16.93
N LYS A 34 1.02 -5.39 18.16
CA LYS A 34 1.36 -4.39 19.17
C LYS A 34 2.86 -4.35 19.47
N ILE A 35 3.48 -5.50 19.77
CA ILE A 35 4.91 -5.55 20.10
C ILE A 35 5.77 -5.12 18.90
N LEU A 36 5.40 -5.51 17.69
CA LEU A 36 6.13 -5.10 16.49
C LEU A 36 6.10 -3.58 16.27
N LEU A 37 4.93 -2.94 16.48
CA LEU A 37 4.78 -1.48 16.39
C LEU A 37 5.51 -0.73 17.51
N ASP A 38 5.44 -1.24 18.75
CA ASP A 38 6.17 -0.69 19.90
C ASP A 38 7.69 -0.77 19.66
N GLU A 39 8.18 -1.86 19.09
CA GLU A 39 9.59 -2.04 18.75
C GLU A 39 10.03 -1.18 17.57
N LEU A 40 9.19 -1.01 16.55
CA LEU A 40 9.49 -0.12 15.42
C LEU A 40 9.58 1.34 15.89
N SER A 41 8.70 1.74 16.80
CA SER A 41 8.71 3.08 17.41
C SER A 41 9.94 3.29 18.30
N SER A 42 10.20 2.37 19.23
CA SER A 42 11.29 2.51 20.21
C SER A 42 12.69 2.42 19.60
N THR A 43 12.87 1.70 18.49
CA THR A 43 14.17 1.58 17.82
C THR A 43 14.46 2.71 16.83
N LYS A 44 13.50 3.61 16.55
CA LYS A 44 13.68 4.71 15.59
C LYS A 44 14.78 5.67 16.05
N TYR A 45 14.76 6.07 17.33
CA TYR A 45 15.79 6.93 17.91
C TYR A 45 17.18 6.27 17.92
N TRP A 46 17.24 4.95 18.13
CA TRP A 46 18.51 4.23 18.11
C TRP A 46 19.22 4.38 16.77
N VAL A 47 18.52 4.06 15.68
CA VAL A 47 19.13 4.07 14.34
C VAL A 47 19.40 5.48 13.82
N SER A 48 18.65 6.50 14.29
CA SER A 48 19.00 7.90 13.99
C SER A 48 20.29 8.36 14.66
N MET A 49 20.65 7.76 15.80
CA MET A 49 21.93 8.02 16.48
C MET A 49 23.08 7.14 15.98
N HIS A 50 22.75 6.01 15.35
CA HIS A 50 23.72 5.01 14.89
C HIS A 50 23.52 4.70 13.40
N VAL A 51 23.70 5.72 12.55
CA VAL A 51 23.39 5.63 11.11
C VAL A 51 24.21 4.60 10.33
N SER A 52 25.32 4.12 10.90
CA SER A 52 26.16 3.04 10.33
C SER A 52 25.86 1.65 10.92
N ASP A 53 24.86 1.50 11.79
CA ASP A 53 24.50 0.22 12.40
C ASP A 53 23.66 -0.63 11.43
N HIS A 54 24.34 -1.44 10.62
CA HIS A 54 23.68 -2.38 9.71
C HIS A 54 22.76 -3.35 10.44
N SER A 55 23.12 -3.79 11.65
CA SER A 55 22.33 -4.76 12.41
C SER A 55 21.05 -4.13 12.96
N GLY A 56 21.11 -2.88 13.41
CA GLY A 56 19.94 -2.11 13.84
C GLY A 56 18.95 -1.84 12.70
N PHE A 57 19.44 -1.42 11.53
CA PHE A 57 18.57 -1.26 10.36
C PHE A 57 18.02 -2.59 9.84
N HIS A 58 18.78 -3.69 9.92
CA HIS A 58 18.29 -5.03 9.60
C HIS A 58 17.18 -5.46 10.57
N TYR A 59 17.29 -5.15 11.87
CA TYR A 59 16.22 -5.39 12.83
C TYR A 59 14.92 -4.67 12.45
N ARG A 60 15.01 -3.40 12.03
CA ARG A 60 13.84 -2.65 11.55
C ARG A 60 13.21 -3.28 10.30
N GLN A 61 14.03 -3.76 9.36
CA GLN A 61 13.55 -4.50 8.18
C GLN A 61 12.82 -5.80 8.58
N PHE A 62 13.31 -6.49 9.60
CA PHE A 62 12.64 -7.66 10.16
C PHE A 62 11.25 -7.29 10.71
N LEU A 63 11.14 -6.21 11.49
CA LEU A 63 9.86 -5.74 12.04
C LEU A 63 8.84 -5.43 10.95
N LEU A 64 9.23 -4.64 9.94
CA LEU A 64 8.37 -4.29 8.80
C LEU A 64 7.93 -5.53 8.01
N LYS A 65 8.85 -6.46 7.75
CA LYS A 65 8.54 -7.72 7.05
C LYS A 65 7.58 -8.58 7.88
N SER A 66 7.76 -8.65 9.20
CA SER A 66 6.88 -9.39 10.10
C SER A 66 5.48 -8.79 10.15
N LEU A 67 5.35 -7.46 10.15
CA LEU A 67 4.06 -6.77 10.07
C LEU A 67 3.33 -7.10 8.76
N ILE A 68 4.01 -6.99 7.61
CA ILE A 68 3.45 -7.39 6.30
C ILE A 68 2.97 -8.84 6.31
N GLY A 69 3.80 -9.75 6.84
CA GLY A 69 3.48 -11.18 6.88
C GLY A 69 2.26 -11.52 7.74
N ARG A 70 1.97 -10.71 8.77
CA ARG A 70 0.76 -10.88 9.59
C ARG A 70 -0.49 -10.41 8.88
N THR A 71 -0.48 -9.18 8.36
CA THR A 71 -1.64 -8.62 7.64
C THR A 71 -2.11 -9.55 6.52
N VAL A 72 -1.18 -10.11 5.74
CA VAL A 72 -1.54 -11.06 4.66
C VAL A 72 -2.16 -12.35 5.18
N ASN A 73 -1.72 -12.85 6.34
CA ASN A 73 -2.29 -14.06 6.93
C ASN A 73 -3.67 -13.79 7.53
N ASP A 74 -3.81 -12.67 8.24
CA ASP A 74 -5.07 -12.27 8.87
C ASP A 74 -6.15 -12.07 7.79
N ASP A 75 -5.84 -11.40 6.67
CA ASP A 75 -6.73 -11.24 5.51
C ASP A 75 -7.16 -12.60 4.90
N ASN A 76 -6.23 -13.56 4.75
CA ASN A 76 -6.55 -14.88 4.21
C ASN A 76 -7.48 -15.69 5.14
N THR A 77 -7.32 -15.57 6.46
CA THR A 77 -8.21 -16.24 7.42
C THR A 77 -9.62 -15.66 7.43
N LEU A 78 -9.76 -14.33 7.28
CA LEU A 78 -11.05 -13.66 7.18
C LEU A 78 -11.83 -14.10 5.92
N VAL A 79 -11.14 -14.27 4.78
CA VAL A 79 -11.74 -14.74 3.53
C VAL A 79 -12.18 -16.21 3.62
N GLN A 80 -11.39 -17.09 4.25
CA GLN A 80 -11.75 -18.50 4.44
C GLN A 80 -12.94 -18.70 5.39
N ASN A 81 -13.02 -17.90 6.45
CA ASN A 81 -14.13 -17.98 7.42
C ASN A 81 -15.45 -17.43 6.86
N GLN A 82 -15.41 -16.59 5.81
CA GLN A 82 -16.61 -16.14 5.10
C GLN A 82 -17.17 -17.20 4.12
N MET A 83 -16.34 -18.07 3.54
CA MET A 83 -16.79 -19.19 2.70
C MET A 83 -17.24 -20.43 3.48
N GLY A 84 -16.96 -20.49 4.79
CA GLY A 84 -17.28 -21.64 5.64
C GLY A 84 -18.64 -21.60 6.35
N ASN A 85 -19.42 -20.51 6.24
CA ASN A 85 -20.58 -20.31 7.11
C ASN A 85 -21.97 -20.40 6.43
N GLU A 86 -22.07 -20.98 5.23
CA GLU A 86 -23.39 -21.24 4.59
C GLU A 86 -23.91 -22.68 4.71
N GLN A 87 -23.20 -23.58 5.39
CA GLN A 87 -23.72 -24.91 5.67
C GLN A 87 -23.38 -25.38 7.07
N ASN A 88 -24.23 -25.00 8.05
CA ASN A 88 -24.81 -25.92 9.03
C ASN A 88 -25.70 -25.15 10.02
N SER A 89 -26.97 -24.97 9.63
CA SER A 89 -28.06 -24.72 10.57
C SER A 89 -28.74 -26.06 10.90
N SER A 90 -28.42 -26.66 12.04
CA SER A 90 -29.39 -27.43 12.84
C SER A 90 -28.90 -27.68 14.28
N LEU A 91 -29.42 -26.85 15.19
CA LEU A 91 -30.01 -27.15 16.50
C LEU A 91 -29.32 -28.08 17.54
N GLN A 92 -29.03 -27.44 18.70
CA GLN A 92 -29.20 -27.86 20.12
C GLN A 92 -28.22 -28.92 20.68
N THR A 93 -27.57 -28.72 21.83
CA THR A 93 -28.19 -28.57 23.17
C THR A 93 -27.36 -27.68 24.12
N GLU A 94 -28.10 -27.02 25.03
CA GLU A 94 -27.69 -26.15 26.14
C GLU A 94 -26.74 -26.83 27.15
N GLU A 95 -25.75 -26.09 27.66
CA GLU A 95 -25.30 -26.16 29.06
C GLU A 95 -24.52 -24.88 29.43
N GLU A 96 -24.93 -24.22 30.52
CA GLU A 96 -24.34 -23.02 31.11
C GLU A 96 -22.98 -23.31 31.76
N CYS A 97 -21.99 -22.42 31.60
CA CYS A 97 -21.12 -21.96 32.71
C CYS A 97 -20.27 -20.73 32.34
N GLU A 98 -20.62 -19.61 32.97
CA GLU A 98 -19.77 -18.53 33.52
C GLU A 98 -18.49 -18.06 32.80
N GLY A 99 -18.55 -16.78 32.38
CA GLY A 99 -17.64 -15.78 32.96
C GLY A 99 -16.22 -15.71 32.43
N ALA A 100 -16.05 -15.55 31.13
CA ALA A 100 -14.90 -14.84 30.59
C ALA A 100 -15.42 -13.80 29.60
N GLU A 101 -15.39 -12.52 30.00
CA GLU A 101 -15.46 -11.41 29.05
C GLU A 101 -14.33 -11.62 28.05
N ALA A 102 -14.65 -12.24 26.92
CA ALA A 102 -13.85 -12.15 25.73
C ALA A 102 -13.88 -10.67 25.34
N VAL A 103 -12.89 -9.93 25.84
CA VAL A 103 -12.53 -8.63 25.30
C VAL A 103 -12.25 -8.90 23.83
N CYS A 104 -13.24 -8.63 23.00
CA CYS A 104 -13.10 -8.45 21.58
C CYS A 104 -12.16 -7.26 21.40
N VAL A 105 -10.85 -7.54 21.44
CA VAL A 105 -9.86 -6.62 20.92
C VAL A 105 -10.17 -6.56 19.43
N GLU A 106 -10.92 -5.55 19.03
CA GLU A 106 -11.02 -5.17 17.63
C GLU A 106 -9.58 -5.03 17.14
N GLU A 107 -9.11 -6.00 16.36
CA GLU A 107 -7.78 -5.99 15.81
C GLU A 107 -7.79 -4.91 14.72
N GLN A 108 -7.52 -3.67 15.16
CA GLN A 108 -7.45 -2.49 14.32
C GLN A 108 -6.57 -2.81 13.12
N SER A 109 -7.14 -2.75 11.91
CA SER A 109 -6.40 -2.99 10.68
C SER A 109 -5.19 -2.03 10.63
N VAL A 110 -4.00 -2.61 10.50
CA VAL A 110 -2.76 -1.83 10.48
C VAL A 110 -2.54 -1.28 9.08
N ASP A 111 -2.40 0.03 8.97
CA ASP A 111 -2.04 0.70 7.73
C ASP A 111 -0.54 0.51 7.41
N ILE A 112 -0.19 -0.68 6.92
CA ILE A 112 1.18 -1.06 6.57
C ILE A 112 1.79 -0.16 5.48
N PRO A 113 1.08 0.22 4.40
CA PRO A 113 1.60 1.16 3.41
C PRO A 113 2.12 2.46 4.04
N ARG A 114 1.39 3.04 5.00
CA ARG A 114 1.81 4.25 5.70
C ARG A 114 3.11 4.07 6.49
N TYR A 115 3.29 2.95 7.19
CA TYR A 115 4.55 2.70 7.92
C TYR A 115 5.76 2.56 6.98
N LEU A 116 5.58 2.03 5.77
CA LEU A 116 6.64 1.93 4.78
C LEU A 116 6.99 3.31 4.18
N GLU A 117 5.99 4.16 3.96
CA GLU A 117 6.17 5.55 3.55
C GLU A 117 6.94 6.33 4.61
N GLU A 118 6.49 6.28 5.87
CA GLU A 118 7.16 6.94 7.00
C GLU A 118 8.61 6.47 7.16
N GLU A 119 8.91 5.20 6.88
CA GLU A 119 10.27 4.67 6.92
C GLU A 119 11.13 5.17 5.74
N LEU A 120 10.56 5.34 4.54
CA LEU A 120 11.25 5.94 3.40
C LEU A 120 11.53 7.42 3.63
N ASP A 121 10.59 8.16 4.20
CA ASP A 121 10.80 9.56 4.60
C ASP A 121 11.88 9.67 5.67
N PHE A 122 11.85 8.79 6.65
CA PHE A 122 12.93 8.69 7.64
C PHE A 122 14.28 8.38 7.01
N CYS A 123 14.34 7.50 6.00
CA CYS A 123 15.56 7.29 5.22
C CYS A 123 16.00 8.55 4.48
N THR A 124 15.07 9.30 3.89
CA THR A 124 15.34 10.57 3.21
C THR A 124 16.03 11.54 4.16
N ASP A 125 15.47 11.74 5.35
CA ASP A 125 16.02 12.65 6.37
C ASP A 125 17.43 12.24 6.79
N LEU A 126 17.65 10.94 7.05
CA LEU A 126 18.96 10.44 7.45
C LEU A 126 20.00 10.55 6.33
N ILE A 127 19.62 10.27 5.08
CA ILE A 127 20.51 10.36 3.92
C ILE A 127 20.90 11.82 3.64
N ASP A 128 19.95 12.76 3.78
CA ASP A 128 20.19 14.19 3.62
C ASP A 128 21.05 14.75 4.77
N THR A 129 20.83 14.28 6.01
CA THR A 129 21.55 14.76 7.21
C THR A 129 22.96 14.16 7.33
N TYR A 130 23.11 12.88 6.99
CA TYR A 130 24.35 12.11 7.15
C TYR A 130 24.73 11.47 5.80
N PRO A 131 25.32 12.23 4.87
CA PRO A 131 25.75 11.71 3.58
C PRO A 131 26.90 10.70 3.73
N GLY A 132 27.01 9.77 2.78
CA GLY A 132 28.17 8.85 2.71
C GLY A 132 28.04 7.57 3.54
N HIS A 133 26.85 7.27 4.06
CA HIS A 133 26.60 6.03 4.82
C HIS A 133 25.91 4.96 3.96
N GLU A 134 26.65 3.93 3.53
CA GLU A 134 26.14 2.82 2.73
C GLU A 134 24.94 2.13 3.40
N THR A 135 24.96 2.00 4.72
CA THR A 135 23.91 1.40 5.53
C THR A 135 22.53 1.99 5.23
N LEU A 136 22.44 3.32 5.11
CA LEU A 136 21.17 4.01 4.84
C LEU A 136 20.63 3.68 3.46
N TRP A 137 21.49 3.65 2.43
CA TRP A 137 21.11 3.29 1.07
C TRP A 137 20.71 1.82 0.95
N CYS A 138 21.42 0.92 1.64
CA CYS A 138 21.04 -0.49 1.75
C CYS A 138 19.69 -0.66 2.45
N HIS A 139 19.42 0.14 3.49
CA HIS A 139 18.16 0.09 4.20
C HIS A 139 17.00 0.62 3.36
N ARG A 140 17.15 1.82 2.77
CA ARG A 140 16.15 2.40 1.84
C ARG A 140 15.80 1.44 0.72
N ARG A 141 16.79 0.76 0.13
CA ARG A 141 16.60 -0.26 -0.92
C ARG A 141 15.66 -1.36 -0.45
N ARG A 142 15.88 -1.84 0.77
CA ARG A 142 15.07 -2.92 1.33
C ARG A 142 13.64 -2.46 1.63
N VAL A 143 13.46 -1.24 2.14
CA VAL A 143 12.13 -0.69 2.42
C VAL A 143 11.35 -0.46 1.12
N PHE A 144 11.97 0.16 0.11
CA PHE A 144 11.35 0.36 -1.20
C PHE A 144 10.95 -0.98 -1.84
N TYR A 145 11.82 -1.99 -1.76
CA TYR A 145 11.49 -3.34 -2.22
C TYR A 145 10.23 -3.90 -1.52
N LEU A 146 10.13 -3.75 -0.20
CA LEU A 146 8.96 -4.21 0.56
C LEU A 146 7.69 -3.46 0.13
N GLN A 147 7.76 -2.14 -0.03
CA GLN A 147 6.65 -1.30 -0.49
C GLN A 147 6.18 -1.71 -1.88
N HIS A 148 7.10 -1.81 -2.85
CA HIS A 148 6.77 -2.21 -4.21
C HIS A 148 6.10 -3.59 -4.29
N HIS A 149 6.63 -4.57 -3.53
CA HIS A 149 6.01 -5.89 -3.48
C HIS A 149 4.63 -5.90 -2.82
N LEU A 150 4.42 -5.11 -1.77
CA LEU A 150 3.10 -4.98 -1.13
C LEU A 150 2.08 -4.35 -2.09
N THR A 151 2.44 -3.24 -2.73
CA THR A 151 1.59 -2.55 -3.72
C THR A 151 1.22 -3.46 -4.88
N ASN A 152 2.12 -4.34 -5.33
CA ASN A 152 1.81 -5.30 -6.39
C ASN A 152 0.97 -6.50 -5.92
N ARG A 153 0.89 -6.77 -4.60
CA ARG A 153 0.02 -7.82 -4.04
C ARG A 153 -1.41 -7.34 -3.78
N LEU A 154 -1.59 -6.08 -3.40
CA LEU A 154 -2.90 -5.49 -3.07
C LEU A 154 -3.95 -5.61 -4.21
N PRO A 155 -3.63 -5.39 -5.51
CA PRO A 155 -4.56 -5.58 -6.61
C PRO A 155 -5.08 -7.01 -6.76
N LEU A 156 -4.29 -8.02 -6.36
CA LEU A 156 -4.68 -9.43 -6.51
C LEU A 156 -5.70 -9.87 -5.45
N LEU A 157 -5.70 -9.25 -4.27
CA LEU A 157 -6.70 -9.51 -3.22
C LEU A 157 -8.06 -8.88 -3.56
N SER A 158 -8.08 -7.75 -4.27
CA SER A 158 -9.32 -7.08 -4.66
C SER A 158 -10.09 -7.79 -5.79
N VAL A 159 -9.42 -8.55 -6.66
CA VAL A 159 -10.05 -9.17 -7.85
C VAL A 159 -10.80 -10.46 -7.51
N VAL A 160 -10.44 -11.17 -6.44
CA VAL A 160 -11.13 -12.41 -6.03
C VAL A 160 -12.51 -12.14 -5.44
N GLY A 161 -12.82 -10.91 -5.01
CA GLY A 161 -14.11 -10.52 -4.45
C GLY A 161 -15.20 -10.11 -5.44
N SER A 162 -14.92 -10.05 -6.76
CA SER A 162 -15.88 -9.48 -7.74
C SER A 162 -16.37 -10.44 -8.84
N SER A 163 -16.24 -11.76 -8.68
CA SER A 163 -16.72 -12.73 -9.68
C SER A 163 -17.78 -13.66 -9.09
N VAL A 164 -18.96 -13.13 -8.75
CA VAL A 164 -20.20 -13.92 -8.64
C VAL A 164 -21.35 -13.16 -9.30
N ASP A 165 -21.96 -13.87 -10.26
CA ASP A 165 -23.25 -13.72 -10.93
C ASP A 165 -23.62 -12.42 -11.68
N SER A 166 -23.61 -12.56 -13.01
CA SER A 166 -24.69 -12.01 -13.83
C SER A 166 -25.01 -13.01 -14.95
N SER A 167 -25.71 -14.08 -14.61
CA SER A 167 -26.53 -14.82 -15.57
C SER A 167 -27.99 -14.45 -15.35
N ASP A 168 -28.51 -13.61 -16.23
CA ASP A 168 -29.96 -13.47 -16.39
C ASP A 168 -30.29 -13.79 -17.84
N GLU A 169 -31.02 -14.89 -18.01
CA GLU A 169 -31.46 -15.46 -19.27
C GLU A 169 -32.99 -15.40 -19.24
N THR A 170 -33.64 -14.51 -19.99
CA THR A 170 -34.97 -14.78 -20.57
C THR A 170 -35.39 -13.79 -21.66
N LEU A 171 -35.93 -14.39 -22.72
CA LEU A 171 -36.41 -13.84 -23.99
C LEU A 171 -37.82 -13.23 -23.85
N HIS A 172 -38.17 -12.18 -24.61
CA HIS A 172 -39.09 -12.28 -25.77
C HIS A 172 -39.40 -10.92 -26.45
N ASN A 173 -39.60 -11.02 -27.77
CA ASN A 173 -39.91 -9.99 -28.77
C ASN A 173 -41.26 -9.27 -28.57
N SER A 174 -41.39 -8.03 -29.07
CA SER A 174 -42.25 -7.62 -30.24
C SER A 174 -42.65 -6.13 -30.23
N HIS A 175 -42.38 -5.42 -31.33
CA HIS A 175 -43.10 -4.21 -31.80
C HIS A 175 -44.36 -4.64 -32.59
N PRO A 176 -45.45 -3.83 -32.76
CA PRO A 176 -45.41 -2.60 -33.58
C PRO A 176 -46.36 -1.42 -33.19
N ASN A 177 -46.01 -0.25 -33.75
CA ASN A 177 -46.73 1.04 -33.93
C ASN A 177 -48.11 0.91 -34.65
N PRO A 178 -48.84 1.99 -35.06
CA PRO A 178 -48.95 3.41 -34.62
C PRO A 178 -50.42 3.96 -34.62
N ALA A 179 -50.68 5.18 -34.13
CA ALA A 179 -51.79 6.05 -34.61
C ALA A 179 -51.60 7.52 -34.11
N THR A 180 -51.38 8.53 -34.96
CA THR A 180 -52.35 9.40 -35.69
C THR A 180 -53.10 10.42 -34.82
N GLY A 181 -52.98 11.72 -35.12
CA GLY A 181 -54.07 12.68 -34.86
C GLY A 181 -53.75 14.15 -34.53
N HIS A 182 -53.78 15.00 -35.57
CA HIS A 182 -54.27 16.39 -35.62
C HIS A 182 -53.40 17.53 -35.02
N MET A 183 -52.87 18.50 -35.79
CA MET A 183 -53.48 19.56 -36.64
C MET A 183 -54.06 20.75 -35.85
N ALA A 184 -53.38 21.91 -35.91
CA ALA A 184 -54.00 23.24 -35.92
C ALA A 184 -53.05 24.30 -36.53
N GLN A 185 -53.50 24.82 -37.68
CA GLN A 185 -53.19 26.06 -38.41
C GLN A 185 -53.29 27.32 -37.49
N ALA A 186 -52.88 28.55 -37.79
CA ALA A 186 -52.25 29.27 -38.91
C ALA A 186 -51.91 30.70 -38.39
N MET A 187 -50.97 31.42 -39.04
CA MET A 187 -51.21 32.71 -39.71
C MET A 187 -49.88 33.37 -40.13
N ASP A 188 -49.82 33.74 -41.41
CA ASP A 188 -48.74 34.43 -42.12
C ASP A 188 -48.70 35.94 -41.80
N VAL A 189 -47.50 36.52 -41.75
CA VAL A 189 -47.25 37.97 -41.99
C VAL A 189 -45.90 38.13 -42.71
N ASP A 190 -45.88 39.04 -43.68
CA ASP A 190 -44.97 39.22 -44.83
C ASP A 190 -43.44 39.37 -44.61
N GLY A 191 -42.68 38.95 -45.64
CA GLY A 191 -41.77 39.86 -46.38
C GLY A 191 -40.26 39.90 -46.05
N LEU A 192 -39.46 39.21 -46.88
CA LEU A 192 -38.04 39.46 -47.28
C LEU A 192 -36.99 39.85 -46.22
N ASN A 193 -35.94 39.03 -46.06
CA ASN A 193 -34.56 39.33 -46.51
C ASN A 193 -33.59 38.19 -46.11
N GLU A 194 -32.57 37.97 -46.94
CA GLU A 194 -31.57 36.89 -46.87
C GLU A 194 -30.69 36.90 -45.62
N SER A 195 -30.25 35.71 -45.15
CA SER A 195 -28.82 35.36 -44.98
C SER A 195 -28.55 34.04 -44.23
N SER A 196 -27.85 33.15 -44.94
CA SER A 196 -26.76 32.25 -44.49
C SER A 196 -26.89 31.29 -43.28
N SER A 197 -26.71 30.02 -43.64
CA SER A 197 -25.89 28.97 -42.98
C SER A 197 -26.47 28.18 -41.79
N LYS A 198 -26.52 26.88 -42.04
CA LYS A 198 -27.03 25.79 -41.20
C LYS A 198 -26.16 25.57 -39.96
N GLN A 199 -26.85 25.39 -38.85
CA GLN A 199 -26.39 24.89 -37.57
C GLN A 199 -26.16 23.37 -37.65
N GLY A 200 -24.91 22.92 -37.47
CA GLY A 200 -24.55 21.51 -37.32
C GLY A 200 -24.26 21.20 -35.86
N TYR A 201 -25.19 20.51 -35.20
CA TYR A 201 -25.04 19.99 -33.84
C TYR A 201 -24.37 18.62 -33.89
N THR A 202 -23.14 18.49 -33.38
CA THR A 202 -22.43 17.21 -33.25
C THR A 202 -22.51 16.70 -31.82
N GLN A 203 -23.11 15.52 -31.66
CA GLN A 203 -23.20 14.79 -30.39
C GLN A 203 -21.86 14.25 -29.90
N GLU A 204 -21.84 14.08 -28.58
CA GLU A 204 -20.77 13.70 -27.69
C GLU A 204 -20.01 12.42 -28.05
N THR A 205 -18.70 12.41 -27.77
CA THR A 205 -18.07 11.25 -27.12
C THR A 205 -17.28 11.74 -25.90
N LYS A 206 -17.92 11.69 -24.73
CA LYS A 206 -17.26 11.85 -23.43
C LYS A 206 -16.32 10.66 -23.23
N ARG A 207 -15.08 10.80 -23.70
CA ARG A 207 -13.96 9.96 -23.28
C ARG A 207 -13.77 10.22 -21.78
N LEU A 208 -14.26 9.31 -20.93
CA LEU A 208 -14.01 9.36 -19.49
C LEU A 208 -12.49 9.49 -19.32
N LYS A 209 -12.04 10.67 -18.89
CA LYS A 209 -10.69 10.88 -18.41
C LYS A 209 -10.54 9.96 -17.20
N ARG A 210 -9.75 8.91 -17.37
CA ARG A 210 -9.17 8.16 -16.26
C ARG A 210 -8.58 9.20 -15.30
N ALA A 211 -9.10 9.24 -14.07
CA ALA A 211 -8.58 10.11 -13.02
C ALA A 211 -7.07 9.86 -12.90
N PRO A 212 -6.24 10.89 -12.63
CA PRO A 212 -4.84 10.67 -12.30
C PRO A 212 -4.79 9.72 -11.10
N MET A 213 -4.21 8.54 -11.29
CA MET A 213 -3.89 7.66 -10.18
C MET A 213 -2.98 8.45 -9.24
N GLN A 214 -3.25 8.43 -7.95
CA GLN A 214 -2.49 9.19 -6.97
C GLN A 214 -0.99 8.85 -7.09
N ASP A 215 -0.18 9.86 -7.44
CA ASP A 215 1.27 9.79 -7.69
C ASP A 215 2.11 9.48 -6.42
N SER A 216 1.48 9.10 -5.29
CA SER A 216 2.13 9.08 -3.97
C SER A 216 2.96 7.83 -3.67
N PHE A 217 3.02 6.84 -4.57
CA PHE A 217 3.71 5.56 -4.29
C PHE A 217 4.53 5.02 -5.48
N GLY A 218 4.78 5.86 -6.47
CA GLY A 218 5.37 5.47 -7.75
C GLY A 218 6.90 5.47 -7.74
N PRO A 219 7.54 4.62 -8.57
CA PRO A 219 8.96 4.71 -8.92
C PRO A 219 9.45 6.11 -9.27
N GLU A 220 8.58 6.96 -9.81
CA GLU A 220 8.86 8.35 -10.20
C GLU A 220 9.36 9.20 -9.03
N MET A 221 8.77 9.03 -7.84
CA MET A 221 9.23 9.75 -6.64
C MET A 221 10.65 9.31 -6.25
N GLU A 222 10.94 8.02 -6.38
CA GLU A 222 12.25 7.48 -6.06
C GLU A 222 13.33 7.98 -7.04
N TYR A 223 13.01 8.09 -8.34
CA TYR A 223 13.90 8.75 -9.30
C TYR A 223 14.15 10.22 -8.96
N ARG A 224 13.10 10.98 -8.61
CA ARG A 224 13.23 12.39 -8.20
C ARG A 224 14.10 12.55 -6.95
N PHE A 225 13.93 11.67 -5.96
CA PHE A 225 14.78 11.64 -4.77
C PHE A 225 16.26 11.46 -5.16
N ILE A 226 16.56 10.47 -6.02
CA ILE A 226 17.93 10.23 -6.46
C ILE A 226 18.49 11.40 -7.27
N ASP A 227 17.69 12.00 -8.18
CA ASP A 227 18.11 13.19 -8.94
C ASP A 227 18.42 14.37 -8.02
N LYS A 228 17.59 14.60 -6.99
CA LYS A 228 17.83 15.62 -5.95
C LYS A 228 19.16 15.37 -5.23
N VAL A 229 19.40 14.14 -4.78
CA VAL A 229 20.65 13.79 -4.10
C VAL A 229 21.85 14.00 -5.02
N LEU A 230 21.82 13.48 -6.24
CA LEU A 230 22.94 13.59 -7.19
C LEU A 230 23.24 15.03 -7.60
N SER A 231 22.21 15.89 -7.74
CA SER A 231 22.40 17.30 -8.11
C SER A 231 22.95 18.17 -6.97
N THR A 232 22.75 17.76 -5.71
CA THR A 232 23.14 18.55 -4.53
C THR A 232 24.34 17.98 -3.78
N CYS A 233 24.72 16.72 -4.04
CA CYS A 233 25.77 16.03 -3.29
C CYS A 233 27.16 16.63 -3.54
N ARG A 234 27.92 16.80 -2.46
CA ARG A 234 29.35 17.12 -2.47
C ARG A 234 30.21 15.95 -2.00
N ASP A 235 29.59 14.99 -1.32
CA ASP A 235 30.23 13.81 -0.79
C ASP A 235 30.36 12.72 -1.88
N VAL A 236 31.58 12.20 -2.04
CA VAL A 236 31.92 11.25 -3.12
C VAL A 236 31.24 9.89 -2.89
N ASP A 237 31.19 9.44 -1.64
CA ASP A 237 30.55 8.17 -1.29
C ASP A 237 29.04 8.25 -1.45
N GLN A 238 28.43 9.37 -1.08
CA GLN A 238 27.01 9.64 -1.33
C GLN A 238 26.68 9.58 -2.81
N ALA A 239 27.49 10.21 -3.68
CA ALA A 239 27.29 10.17 -5.13
C ALA A 239 27.42 8.72 -5.66
N ARG A 240 28.40 7.97 -5.15
CA ARG A 240 28.62 6.56 -5.49
C ARG A 240 27.42 5.69 -5.09
N PHE A 241 26.92 5.83 -3.87
CA PHE A 241 25.79 5.05 -3.37
C PHE A 241 24.48 5.43 -4.08
N ALA A 242 24.21 6.71 -4.30
CA ALA A 242 23.05 7.18 -5.06
C ALA A 242 23.06 6.64 -6.51
N THR A 243 24.23 6.64 -7.15
CA THR A 243 24.40 6.08 -8.50
C THR A 243 24.18 4.57 -8.52
N ALA A 244 24.75 3.84 -7.54
CA ALA A 244 24.55 2.40 -7.41
C ALA A 244 23.07 2.06 -7.13
N TYR A 245 22.40 2.87 -6.33
CA TYR A 245 20.98 2.75 -6.04
C TYR A 245 20.12 2.99 -7.29
N ARG A 246 20.41 4.02 -8.09
CA ARG A 246 19.75 4.24 -9.40
C ARG A 246 19.86 3.03 -10.31
N LYS A 247 21.08 2.49 -10.46
CA LYS A 247 21.32 1.31 -11.31
C LYS A 247 20.48 0.13 -10.84
N TRP A 248 20.46 -0.12 -9.53
CA TRP A 248 19.61 -1.15 -8.94
C TRP A 248 18.13 -0.91 -9.24
N LEU A 249 17.64 0.32 -9.06
CA LEU A 249 16.23 0.65 -9.27
C LEU A 249 15.79 0.39 -10.72
N VAL A 250 16.61 0.78 -11.71
CA VAL A 250 16.36 0.51 -13.13
C VAL A 250 16.30 -1.00 -13.40
N THR A 251 17.21 -1.78 -12.83
CA THR A 251 17.20 -3.24 -12.98
C THR A 251 16.01 -3.88 -12.27
N PHE A 252 15.64 -3.39 -11.08
CA PHE A 252 14.56 -3.93 -10.28
C PHE A 252 13.18 -3.71 -10.91
N LEU A 253 12.94 -2.53 -11.50
CA LEU A 253 11.67 -2.20 -12.14
C LEU A 253 11.55 -2.73 -13.58
N GLY A 254 12.67 -3.11 -14.19
CA GLY A 254 12.69 -3.76 -15.50
C GLY A 254 12.48 -5.28 -15.46
N GLN A 255 12.33 -5.87 -14.27
CA GLN A 255 12.02 -7.29 -14.03
C GLN A 255 10.51 -7.50 -13.93
#